data_AF-A0AAV4B303-F1
#
_entry.id   AF-A0AAV4B303-F1
#
_cell.length_a   1.000
_cell.length_b   1.000
_cell.length_c   1.000
_cell.angle_alpha   90.00
_cell.angle_beta   90.00
_cell.angle_gamma   90.00
#
_symmetry.space_group_name_H-M   'P 1'
#
loop_
_entity.id
_entity.type
_entity.pdbx_description
1 polymer ?
#
loop_
_entity_poly.entity_id
_entity_poly.type
_entity_poly.pdbx_seq_one_letter_code
_entity_poly.pdbx_strand_id
1 'polypeptide(L)'
;MKHYKSLSEKKCDEAKENWINDKCNSIDLHCRSTPQVMYRNIDEITGKKTCSSTGCLKSKNGDIIMEKEKKILERWEEYISELFEDQRKDHNVMKNNFAGPPIMKDEVQAAIRKMKTGKATGSDGISVELIEALGDYGVDKVTTLLNEIYDTDSEEAGSNGNVVPQKNAANLMDSSGV
;
A
#
# COMPACT_ATOMS: atom_id res chain seq x y z
N MET A 1 24.92 -35.78 47.69
CA MET A 1 25.02 -35.06 46.39
C MET A 1 23.67 -34.87 45.69
N LYS A 2 22.85 -35.90 45.44
CA LYS A 2 21.54 -35.76 44.73
C LYS A 2 20.57 -34.76 45.40
N HIS A 3 20.52 -34.73 46.73
CA HIS A 3 19.63 -33.85 47.50
C HIS A 3 19.98 -32.36 47.39
N TYR A 4 21.25 -32.02 47.18
CA TYR A 4 21.69 -30.64 47.06
C TYR A 4 21.38 -30.08 45.67
N LYS A 5 21.53 -30.90 44.63
CA LYS A 5 21.18 -30.56 43.25
C LYS A 5 19.68 -30.27 43.10
N SER A 6 18.83 -31.12 43.68
CA SER A 6 17.37 -30.90 43.68
C SER A 6 16.97 -29.62 44.43
N LEU A 7 17.65 -29.30 45.54
CA LEU A 7 17.39 -28.07 46.29
C LEU A 7 17.80 -26.82 45.48
N SER A 8 18.90 -26.88 44.73
CA SER A 8 19.34 -25.78 43.86
C SER A 8 18.40 -25.59 42.67
N GLU A 9 17.93 -26.66 42.05
CA GLU A 9 16.98 -26.60 40.93
C GLU A 9 15.67 -25.95 41.36
N LYS A 10 15.11 -26.38 42.51
CA LYS A 10 13.89 -25.78 43.07
C LYS A 10 14.02 -24.29 43.32
N LYS A 11 15.15 -23.82 43.85
CA LYS A 11 15.40 -22.38 44.07
C LYS A 11 15.53 -21.61 42.75
N CYS A 12 16.11 -22.21 41.72
CA CYS A 12 16.16 -21.59 40.39
C CYS A 12 14.76 -21.48 39.77
N ASP A 13 13.93 -22.51 39.92
CA ASP A 13 12.56 -22.50 39.42
C ASP A 13 11.71 -21.45 40.14
N GLU A 14 11.80 -21.38 41.48
CA GLU A 14 11.12 -20.38 42.30
C GLU A 14 11.57 -18.95 41.95
N ALA A 15 12.87 -18.74 41.74
CA ALA A 15 13.39 -17.45 41.30
C ALA A 15 12.88 -17.06 39.90
N LYS A 16 12.80 -18.03 38.97
CA LYS A 16 12.27 -17.82 37.62
C LYS A 16 10.77 -17.48 37.66
N GLU A 17 10.01 -18.19 38.47
CA GLU A 17 8.56 -17.97 38.63
C GLU A 17 8.27 -16.61 39.25
N ASN A 18 9.01 -16.23 40.29
CA ASN A 18 8.93 -14.89 40.89
C ASN A 18 9.25 -13.79 39.86
N TRP A 19 10.31 -13.97 39.07
CA TRP A 19 10.67 -13.02 38.02
C TRP A 19 9.57 -12.87 36.95
N ILE A 20 8.94 -13.97 36.51
CA ILE A 20 7.82 -13.93 35.56
C ILE A 20 6.61 -13.21 36.17
N ASN A 21 6.25 -13.54 37.41
CA ASN A 21 5.13 -12.92 38.10
C ASN A 21 5.30 -11.42 38.28
N ASP A 22 6.51 -10.97 38.64
CA ASP A 22 6.83 -9.53 38.75
C ASP A 22 6.65 -8.80 37.42
N LYS A 23 7.02 -9.45 36.31
CA LYS A 23 6.84 -8.90 34.96
C LYS A 23 5.36 -8.84 34.57
N CYS A 24 4.58 -9.88 34.86
CA CYS A 24 3.12 -9.88 34.64
C CYS A 24 2.42 -8.77 35.42
N ASN A 25 2.75 -8.60 36.70
CA ASN A 25 2.21 -7.51 37.54
C ASN A 25 2.52 -6.13 36.96
N SER A 26 3.74 -5.95 36.44
CA SER A 26 4.15 -4.70 35.78
C SER A 26 3.35 -4.44 34.50
N ILE A 27 3.06 -5.48 33.72
CA ILE A 27 2.24 -5.38 32.49
C ILE A 27 0.80 -4.99 32.83
N ASP A 28 0.19 -5.65 33.81
CA ASP A 28 -1.19 -5.37 34.23
C ASP A 28 -1.34 -3.94 34.73
N LEU A 29 -0.38 -3.45 35.54
CA LEU A 29 -0.38 -2.08 36.04
C LEU A 29 -0.28 -1.04 34.91
N HIS A 30 0.56 -1.30 33.91
CA HIS A 30 0.86 -0.36 32.84
C HIS A 30 -0.02 -0.50 31.60
N CYS A 31 -0.92 -1.49 31.58
CA CYS A 31 -1.82 -1.80 30.46
C CYS A 31 -2.67 -0.60 30.00
N ARG A 32 -2.97 0.35 30.91
CA ARG A 32 -3.82 1.53 30.60
C ARG A 32 -3.09 2.88 30.62
N SER A 33 -1.93 2.97 31.26
CA SER A 33 -1.28 4.26 31.58
C SER A 33 -0.03 4.51 30.74
N THR A 34 0.84 3.50 30.59
CA THR A 34 2.15 3.65 29.93
C THR A 34 2.43 2.46 29.00
N PRO A 35 1.87 2.49 27.78
CA PRO A 35 2.02 1.40 26.81
C PRO A 35 3.49 1.03 26.54
N GLN A 36 4.41 2.01 26.55
CA GLN A 36 5.84 1.75 26.32
C GLN A 36 6.47 0.80 27.36
N VAL A 37 6.09 0.94 28.64
CA VAL A 37 6.61 0.08 29.72
C VAL A 37 6.00 -1.31 29.61
N MET A 38 4.72 -1.40 29.23
CA MET A 38 4.05 -2.66 28.94
C MET A 38 4.77 -3.41 27.81
N TYR A 39 4.98 -2.77 26.66
CA TYR A 39 5.66 -3.39 25.50
C TYR A 39 7.09 -3.84 25.83
N ARG A 40 7.87 -3.05 26.59
CA ARG A 40 9.22 -3.43 27.01
C ARG A 40 9.23 -4.71 27.86
N ASN A 41 8.31 -4.82 28.83
CA ASN A 41 8.20 -6.04 29.65
C ASN A 41 7.77 -7.25 28.80
N ILE A 42 6.87 -7.05 27.83
CA ILE A 42 6.45 -8.11 26.90
C ILE A 42 7.63 -8.59 26.04
N ASP A 43 8.44 -7.67 25.52
CA ASP A 43 9.63 -8.01 24.72
C ASP A 43 10.68 -8.76 25.54
N GLU A 44 10.89 -8.36 26.81
CA GLU A 44 11.78 -9.05 27.74
C GLU A 44 11.31 -10.47 28.07
N ILE A 45 10.01 -10.70 28.29
CA ILE A 45 9.45 -12.04 28.53
C ILE A 45 9.53 -12.89 27.26
N THR A 46 9.15 -12.33 26.12
CA THR A 46 9.06 -13.08 24.86
C THR A 46 10.40 -13.25 24.15
N GLY A 47 11.44 -12.54 24.60
CA GLY A 47 12.77 -12.54 23.97
C GLY A 47 12.77 -12.00 22.55
N LYS A 48 11.71 -11.26 22.15
CA LYS A 48 11.59 -10.70 20.81
C LYS A 48 12.59 -9.56 20.66
N LYS A 49 13.67 -9.80 19.93
CA LYS A 49 14.61 -8.76 19.54
C LYS A 49 13.94 -7.83 18.54
N THR A 50 13.63 -6.61 18.96
CA THR A 50 13.12 -5.58 18.06
C THR A 50 14.24 -5.12 17.13
N CYS A 51 13.93 -5.09 15.84
CA CYS A 51 14.80 -4.63 14.78
C CYS A 51 14.82 -3.09 14.80
N SER A 52 15.63 -2.51 15.69
CA SER A 52 15.57 -1.08 16.04
C SER A 52 16.55 -0.20 15.24
N SER A 53 17.41 -0.79 14.41
CA SER A 53 18.39 -0.04 13.62
C SER A 53 17.92 0.18 12.19
N THR A 54 18.17 1.36 11.64
CA THR A 54 18.09 1.62 10.19
C THR A 54 18.95 0.59 9.46
N GLY A 55 18.38 -0.10 8.45
CA GLY A 55 19.06 -1.17 7.70
C GLY A 55 18.84 -2.59 8.26
N CYS A 56 18.09 -2.74 9.35
CA CYS A 56 17.69 -4.04 9.87
C CYS A 56 16.42 -4.55 9.14
N LEU A 57 16.49 -5.76 8.58
CA LEU A 57 15.34 -6.43 7.96
C LEU A 57 15.10 -7.80 8.61
N LYS A 58 13.85 -8.12 8.94
CA LYS A 58 13.51 -9.41 9.55
C LYS A 58 13.25 -10.47 8.47
N SER A 59 14.03 -11.55 8.53
CA SER A 59 13.81 -12.76 7.74
C SER A 59 12.49 -13.43 8.11
N LYS A 60 11.94 -14.25 7.21
CA LYS A 60 10.74 -15.06 7.44
C LYS A 60 10.88 -15.98 8.67
N ASN A 61 12.08 -16.49 8.92
CA ASN A 61 12.38 -17.33 10.08
C ASN A 61 12.61 -16.54 11.38
N GLY A 62 12.48 -15.21 11.34
CA GLY A 62 12.63 -14.35 12.51
C GLY A 62 14.05 -13.82 12.76
N ASP A 63 15.03 -14.24 11.96
CA ASP A 63 16.40 -13.74 12.03
C ASP A 63 16.53 -12.30 11.52
N ILE A 64 17.52 -11.57 12.03
CA ILE A 64 17.79 -10.19 11.64
C ILE A 64 18.88 -10.17 10.54
N ILE A 65 18.53 -9.58 9.38
CA ILE A 65 19.41 -9.36 8.23
C ILE A 65 19.91 -7.92 8.28
N MET A 66 21.23 -7.72 8.38
CA MET A 66 21.84 -6.38 8.53
C MET A 66 22.81 -5.97 7.40
N GLU A 67 23.43 -6.92 6.68
CA GLU A 67 24.70 -6.61 5.99
C GLU A 67 24.80 -7.02 4.52
N LYS A 68 23.89 -7.84 4.01
CA LYS A 68 23.98 -8.36 2.63
C LYS A 68 22.88 -7.74 1.79
N GLU A 69 23.23 -6.73 1.00
CA GLU A 69 22.32 -6.04 0.07
C GLU A 69 21.52 -7.03 -0.78
N LYS A 70 22.17 -8.08 -1.29
CA LYS A 70 21.50 -9.18 -2.01
C LYS A 70 20.39 -9.87 -1.20
N LYS A 71 20.65 -10.19 0.07
CA LYS A 71 19.67 -10.85 0.95
C LYS A 71 18.52 -9.92 1.32
N ILE A 72 18.79 -8.62 1.41
CA ILE A 72 17.76 -7.61 1.66
C ILE A 72 16.81 -7.56 0.46
N LEU A 73 17.36 -7.46 -0.76
CA LEU A 73 16.58 -7.47 -2.00
C LEU A 73 15.76 -8.76 -2.17
N GLU A 74 16.38 -9.93 -1.99
CA GLU A 74 15.70 -11.23 -2.04
C GLU A 74 14.54 -11.30 -1.04
N ARG A 75 14.73 -10.79 0.19
CA ARG A 75 13.68 -10.78 1.22
C ARG A 75 12.56 -9.78 0.91
N TRP A 76 12.88 -8.64 0.28
CA TRP A 76 11.88 -7.67 -0.21
C TRP A 76 11.04 -8.26 -1.33
N GLU A 77 11.67 -8.93 -2.29
CA GLU A 77 11.00 -9.63 -3.39
C GLU A 77 10.06 -10.72 -2.86
N GLU A 78 10.55 -11.56 -1.93
CA GLU A 78 9.74 -12.57 -1.25
C GLU A 78 8.54 -11.95 -0.55
N TYR A 79 8.75 -10.87 0.23
CA TYR A 79 7.66 -10.19 0.96
C TYR A 79 6.57 -9.64 0.03
N ILE A 80 6.98 -8.95 -1.04
CA ILE A 80 6.04 -8.35 -1.99
C ILE A 80 5.28 -9.46 -2.73
N SER A 81 5.97 -10.51 -3.14
CA SER A 81 5.35 -11.66 -3.80
C SER A 81 4.29 -12.29 -2.92
N GLU A 82 4.57 -12.55 -1.64
CA GLU A 82 3.60 -13.09 -0.68
C GLU A 82 2.44 -12.12 -0.42
N LEU A 83 2.71 -10.82 -0.31
CA LEU A 83 1.69 -9.81 0.00
C LEU A 83 0.66 -9.67 -1.12
N PHE A 84 1.11 -9.83 -2.37
CA PHE A 84 0.28 -9.72 -3.57
C PHE A 84 -0.02 -11.08 -4.21
N GLU A 85 0.30 -12.19 -3.54
CA GLU A 85 -0.06 -13.53 -3.99
C GLU A 85 -1.58 -13.70 -3.85
N ASP A 86 -2.28 -13.48 -4.97
CA ASP A 86 -3.72 -13.62 -5.00
C ASP A 86 -4.12 -15.09 -5.20
N GLN A 87 -4.48 -15.76 -4.10
CA GLN A 87 -4.99 -17.13 -4.14
C GLN A 87 -6.44 -17.26 -4.64
N ARG A 88 -7.09 -16.15 -5.02
CA ARG A 88 -8.36 -16.23 -5.74
C ARG A 88 -8.07 -16.96 -7.04
N LYS A 89 -8.68 -18.14 -7.21
CA LYS A 89 -8.72 -18.86 -8.50
C LYS A 89 -9.00 -17.81 -9.55
N ASP A 90 -8.06 -17.71 -10.52
CA ASP A 90 -8.09 -16.81 -11.68
C ASP A 90 -9.50 -16.32 -11.86
N HIS A 91 -9.74 -15.06 -11.48
CA HIS A 91 -11.04 -14.56 -11.10
C HIS A 91 -11.90 -14.43 -12.34
N ASN A 92 -12.26 -15.61 -12.86
CA ASN A 92 -12.32 -15.99 -14.25
C ASN A 92 -12.38 -14.73 -15.07
N VAL A 93 -11.23 -14.04 -15.28
CA VAL A 93 -11.21 -12.58 -15.58
C VAL A 93 -12.27 -12.44 -16.60
N MET A 94 -13.44 -11.94 -16.17
CA MET A 94 -14.55 -11.89 -17.09
C MET A 94 -13.89 -11.09 -18.18
N LYS A 95 -13.82 -11.64 -19.38
CA LYS A 95 -13.68 -10.81 -20.55
C LYS A 95 -14.97 -9.99 -20.56
N ASN A 96 -15.05 -9.06 -19.61
CA ASN A 96 -15.84 -7.88 -19.68
C ASN A 96 -15.30 -7.34 -20.98
N ASN A 97 -16.10 -7.48 -22.03
CA ASN A 97 -15.96 -6.61 -23.17
C ASN A 97 -15.95 -5.22 -22.53
N PHE A 98 -14.76 -4.63 -22.40
CA PHE A 98 -14.56 -3.38 -21.66
C PHE A 98 -15.32 -2.22 -22.32
N ALA A 99 -15.84 -2.45 -23.53
CA ALA A 99 -16.84 -1.64 -24.17
C ALA A 99 -18.16 -1.66 -23.36
N GLY A 100 -18.29 -0.66 -22.49
CA GLY A 100 -19.59 -0.19 -22.03
C GLY A 100 -20.39 0.42 -23.17
N PRO A 101 -21.67 0.78 -22.93
CA PRO A 101 -22.48 1.46 -23.93
C PRO A 101 -21.84 2.79 -24.36
N PRO A 102 -22.12 3.27 -25.59
CA PRO A 102 -21.63 4.57 -26.03
C PRO A 102 -22.15 5.69 -25.12
N ILE A 103 -21.32 6.70 -24.93
CA ILE A 103 -21.64 7.91 -24.16
C ILE A 103 -22.79 8.64 -24.85
N MET A 104 -23.85 8.92 -24.10
CA MET A 104 -25.06 9.56 -24.62
C MET A 104 -24.95 11.09 -24.61
N LYS A 105 -25.63 11.74 -25.57
CA LYS A 105 -25.69 13.22 -25.64
C LYS A 105 -26.23 13.84 -24.35
N ASP A 106 -27.22 13.20 -23.72
CA ASP A 106 -27.83 13.68 -22.48
C ASP A 106 -26.82 13.69 -21.32
N GLU A 107 -25.92 12.71 -21.26
CA GLU A 107 -24.85 12.65 -20.27
C GLU A 107 -23.85 13.79 -20.47
N VAL A 108 -23.46 14.04 -21.72
CA VAL A 108 -22.56 15.14 -22.10
C VAL A 108 -23.21 16.49 -21.79
N GLN A 109 -24.48 16.67 -22.11
CA GLN A 109 -25.22 17.90 -21.82
C GLN A 109 -25.33 18.15 -20.32
N ALA A 110 -25.62 17.11 -19.52
CA ALA A 110 -25.65 17.20 -18.07
C ALA A 110 -24.28 17.54 -17.49
N ALA A 111 -23.21 16.97 -18.05
CA ALA A 111 -21.83 17.26 -17.65
C ALA A 111 -21.46 18.72 -17.92
N ILE A 112 -21.73 19.24 -19.12
CA ILE A 112 -21.46 20.63 -19.51
C ILE A 112 -22.17 21.59 -18.54
N ARG A 113 -23.45 21.36 -18.24
CA ARG A 113 -24.23 22.19 -17.30
C ARG A 113 -23.69 22.19 -15.87
N LYS A 114 -22.99 21.12 -15.47
CA LYS A 114 -22.39 20.98 -14.14
C LYS A 114 -21.02 21.64 -14.04
N MET A 115 -20.36 21.90 -15.16
CA MET A 115 -19.04 22.52 -15.20
C MET A 115 -19.11 24.00 -14.78
N LYS A 116 -18.07 24.49 -14.11
CA LYS A 116 -17.98 25.90 -13.70
C LYS A 116 -17.55 26.76 -14.89
N THR A 117 -18.27 27.85 -15.11
CA THR A 117 -17.94 28.91 -16.08
C THR A 117 -16.83 29.85 -15.56
N GLY A 118 -16.30 30.71 -16.42
CA GLY A 118 -15.24 31.68 -16.06
C GLY A 118 -13.86 31.08 -15.77
N LYS A 119 -13.60 29.83 -16.19
CA LYS A 119 -12.28 29.19 -16.07
C LYS A 119 -11.37 29.61 -17.21
N ALA A 120 -10.08 29.74 -16.93
CA ALA A 120 -9.06 29.90 -17.96
C ALA A 120 -9.08 28.69 -18.92
N THR A 121 -8.97 28.96 -20.21
CA THR A 121 -8.90 27.94 -21.26
C THR A 121 -7.60 27.17 -21.21
N GLY A 122 -7.62 25.91 -21.65
CA GLY A 122 -6.41 25.11 -21.82
C GLY A 122 -5.56 25.57 -23.01
N SER A 123 -4.54 24.79 -23.35
CA SER A 123 -3.71 25.02 -24.54
C SER A 123 -4.48 24.91 -25.86
N ASP A 124 -5.66 24.27 -25.82
CA ASP A 124 -6.62 24.18 -26.92
C ASP A 124 -7.42 25.47 -27.14
N GLY A 125 -7.43 26.39 -26.17
CA GLY A 125 -8.18 27.64 -26.26
C GLY A 125 -9.69 27.48 -26.20
N ILE A 126 -10.21 26.30 -25.84
CA ILE A 126 -11.64 26.00 -25.82
C ILE A 126 -12.18 26.18 -24.40
N SER A 127 -13.20 27.05 -24.24
CA SER A 127 -13.90 27.22 -22.97
C SER A 127 -15.21 26.43 -22.94
N VAL A 128 -15.70 26.13 -21.74
CA VAL A 128 -17.03 25.52 -21.55
C VAL A 128 -18.13 26.43 -22.09
N GLU A 129 -17.97 27.75 -21.93
CA GLU A 129 -18.92 28.76 -22.42
C GLU A 129 -19.01 28.74 -23.95
N LEU A 130 -17.89 28.50 -24.65
CA LEU A 130 -17.88 28.33 -26.09
C LEU A 130 -18.70 27.10 -26.49
N ILE A 131 -18.46 25.96 -25.83
CA ILE A 131 -19.21 24.71 -26.10
C ILE A 131 -20.71 24.91 -25.81
N GLU A 132 -21.06 25.62 -24.74
CA GLU A 132 -22.44 25.96 -24.39
C GLU A 132 -23.09 26.90 -25.43
N ALA A 133 -22.36 27.90 -25.92
CA ALA A 133 -22.82 28.81 -26.96
C ALA A 133 -23.06 28.11 -28.32
N LEU A 134 -22.34 27.02 -28.59
CA LEU A 134 -22.56 26.17 -29.76
C LEU A 134 -23.84 25.31 -29.65
N GLY A 135 -24.46 25.24 -28.48
CA GLY A 135 -25.70 24.49 -28.25
C GLY A 135 -25.60 23.01 -28.65
N ASP A 136 -26.64 22.49 -29.29
CA ASP A 136 -26.71 21.08 -29.71
C ASP A 136 -25.56 20.67 -30.63
N TYR A 137 -25.09 21.59 -31.50
CA TYR A 137 -23.95 21.31 -32.36
C TYR A 137 -22.66 21.07 -31.57
N GLY A 138 -22.45 21.82 -30.48
CA GLY A 138 -21.30 21.65 -29.58
C GLY A 138 -21.38 20.33 -28.83
N VAL A 139 -22.56 20.01 -28.29
CA VAL A 139 -22.83 18.73 -27.59
C VAL A 139 -22.57 17.55 -28.54
N ASP A 140 -23.02 17.63 -29.78
CA ASP A 140 -22.84 16.59 -30.79
C ASP A 140 -21.37 16.33 -31.07
N LYS A 141 -20.57 17.39 -31.28
CA LYS A 141 -19.14 17.26 -31.57
C LYS A 141 -18.36 16.68 -30.40
N VAL A 142 -18.66 17.11 -29.18
CA VAL A 142 -18.02 16.56 -27.97
C VAL A 142 -18.41 15.10 -27.78
N THR A 143 -19.68 14.75 -27.99
CA THR A 143 -20.16 13.36 -27.87
C THR A 143 -19.50 12.43 -28.89
N THR A 144 -19.35 12.87 -30.14
CA THR A 144 -18.64 12.10 -31.17
C THR A 144 -17.18 11.88 -30.78
N LEU A 145 -16.47 12.95 -30.40
CA LEU A 145 -15.07 12.87 -30.00
C LEU A 145 -14.85 11.94 -28.80
N LEU A 146 -15.71 12.04 -27.78
CA LEU A 146 -15.59 11.20 -26.58
C LEU A 146 -15.82 9.72 -26.90
N ASN A 147 -16.75 9.39 -27.80
CA ASN A 147 -16.97 8.01 -28.23
C ASN A 147 -15.81 7.51 -29.12
N GLU A 148 -15.24 8.35 -29.99
CA GLU A 148 -14.06 7.98 -30.78
C GLU A 148 -12.87 7.62 -29.86
N ILE A 149 -12.62 8.42 -28.81
CA ILE A 149 -11.57 8.12 -27.81
C ILE A 149 -11.91 6.84 -27.04
N TYR A 150 -13.17 6.70 -26.60
CA TYR A 150 -13.64 5.55 -25.84
C TYR A 150 -13.46 4.24 -26.60
N ASP A 151 -13.75 4.24 -27.91
CA ASP A 151 -13.59 3.08 -28.78
C ASP A 151 -12.11 2.80 -29.09
N THR A 152 -11.29 3.84 -29.28
CA THR A 152 -9.84 3.71 -29.57
C THR A 152 -9.08 3.08 -28.40
N ASP A 153 -9.35 3.53 -27.16
CA ASP A 153 -8.68 3.00 -25.96
C ASP A 153 -9.10 1.55 -25.64
N SER A 154 -10.26 1.10 -26.14
CA SER A 154 -10.72 -0.30 -25.99
C SER A 154 -9.98 -1.27 -26.92
N GLU A 155 -9.35 -0.80 -28.00
CA GLU A 155 -8.61 -1.65 -28.95
C GLU A 155 -7.17 -1.93 -28.48
N GLU A 156 -6.52 -1.01 -27.77
CA GLU A 156 -5.14 -1.21 -27.28
C GLU A 156 -5.04 -2.14 -26.06
N ALA A 157 -6.13 -2.36 -25.33
CA ALA A 157 -6.20 -3.30 -24.21
C ALA A 157 -6.10 -4.78 -24.64
N GLY A 158 -6.17 -5.07 -25.95
CA GLY A 158 -6.09 -6.43 -26.50
C GLY A 158 -4.68 -6.95 -26.81
N SER A 159 -3.63 -6.11 -26.76
CA SER A 159 -2.29 -6.54 -27.24
C SER A 159 -1.09 -6.23 -26.36
N ASN A 160 -1.18 -5.43 -25.29
CA ASN A 160 -0.02 -5.19 -24.42
C ASN A 160 -0.38 -5.44 -22.95
N GLY A 161 0.21 -6.50 -22.40
CA GLY A 161 0.07 -6.86 -21.00
C GLY A 161 0.57 -5.76 -20.05
N ASN A 162 0.00 -5.76 -18.85
CA ASN A 162 0.55 -5.22 -17.61
C ASN A 162 1.61 -4.12 -17.76
N VAL A 163 1.16 -2.86 -17.79
CA VAL A 163 1.97 -1.76 -17.25
C VAL A 163 1.10 -0.96 -16.31
N VAL A 164 1.10 -1.37 -15.04
CA VAL A 164 0.72 -0.48 -13.94
C VAL A 164 1.75 0.65 -13.92
N PRO A 165 1.37 1.94 -13.95
CA PRO A 165 2.32 3.02 -13.75
C PRO A 165 2.77 3.01 -12.29
N GLN A 166 3.86 2.31 -11.98
CA GLN A 166 4.60 2.58 -10.76
C GLN A 166 5.24 3.96 -10.92
N LYS A 167 4.65 4.93 -10.22
CA LYS A 167 5.31 6.19 -9.87
C LYS A 167 6.62 5.88 -9.14
N ASN A 168 7.71 5.77 -9.89
CA ASN A 168 9.05 5.74 -9.33
C ASN A 168 9.33 7.11 -8.71
N ALA A 169 9.22 7.20 -7.40
CA ALA A 169 9.67 8.34 -6.59
C ALA A 169 11.21 8.33 -6.44
N ALA A 170 11.91 8.20 -7.55
CA ALA A 170 13.37 8.23 -7.63
C ALA A 170 13.78 9.17 -8.76
N ASN A 171 13.53 10.47 -8.56
CA ASN A 171 14.29 11.55 -9.17
C ASN A 171 13.98 12.83 -8.39
N LEU A 172 14.63 12.95 -7.23
CA LEU A 172 14.84 14.24 -6.57
C LEU A 172 16.17 14.20 -5.83
N MET A 173 17.26 14.04 -6.58
CA MET A 173 18.62 14.34 -6.13
C MET A 173 19.54 14.37 -7.35
N ASP A 174 19.45 15.44 -8.13
CA ASP A 174 20.65 16.08 -8.68
C ASP A 174 20.29 17.51 -9.14
N SER A 175 21.26 18.41 -9.01
CA SER A 175 21.26 19.85 -9.38
C SER A 175 20.99 20.85 -8.25
N SER A 176 21.97 21.00 -7.35
CA SER A 176 22.45 22.32 -6.90
C SER A 176 23.85 22.20 -6.25
N GLY A 177 24.84 22.84 -6.88
CA GLY A 177 26.24 22.94 -6.47
C GLY A 177 27.14 22.21 -7.48
N VAL A 178 27.75 22.88 -8.47
CA VAL A 178 28.58 24.09 -8.40
C VAL A 178 28.26 25.04 -9.56
#